data_AF-A0A0C9QD66-F1
#
_entry.id   AF-A0A0C9QD66-F1
#
_cell.length_a   1.000
_cell.length_b   1.000
_cell.length_c   1.000
_cell.angle_alpha   90.00
_cell.angle_beta   90.00
_cell.angle_gamma   90.00
#
_symmetry.space_group_name_H-M   'P 1'
#
loop_
_entity.id
_entity.type
_entity.pdbx_description
1 polymer ?
#
loop_
_entity_poly.entity_id
_entity_poly.type
_entity_poly.pdbx_seq_one_letter_code
_entity_poly.pdbx_strand_id
1 'polypeptide(L)'
;MAAALKMYQHFENWPKKYPLCVHAEGHVTATVVVLASRYNRPVHICHVARKEEIEIIRAAKESGLNVTCEVSPHHLFLTQDDSVRIGAARSEVRPILGTPEDQQALWDNMDIIDCFASKKKMARNHLLVTQVSRQFFHFS
;
A
#
# COMPACT_ATOMS: atom_id res chain seq x y z
N MET A 1 -19.78 3.17 4.28
CA MET A 1 -19.78 3.03 5.75
C MET A 1 -19.26 1.68 6.26
N ALA A 2 -19.72 0.53 5.75
CA ALA A 2 -19.35 -0.78 6.29
C ALA A 2 -17.83 -1.10 6.24
N ALA A 3 -17.12 -0.74 5.16
CA ALA A 3 -15.68 -0.98 5.05
C ALA A 3 -14.85 -0.19 6.07
N ALA A 4 -15.20 1.09 6.29
CA ALA A 4 -14.56 1.92 7.30
C ALA A 4 -14.76 1.32 8.70
N LEU A 5 -15.98 0.92 9.05
CA LEU A 5 -16.29 0.30 10.34
C LEU A 5 -15.47 -0.96 10.60
N LYS A 6 -15.31 -1.83 9.57
CA LYS A 6 -14.45 -3.02 9.66
C LYS A 6 -12.99 -2.65 9.92
N MET A 7 -12.46 -1.61 9.27
CA MET A 7 -11.10 -1.15 9.51
C MET A 7 -10.90 -0.71 10.96
N TYR A 8 -11.82 0.07 11.53
CA TYR A 8 -11.78 0.45 12.95
C TYR A 8 -11.76 -0.78 13.86
N GLN A 9 -12.63 -1.75 13.61
CA GLN A 9 -12.70 -2.99 14.39
C GLN A 9 -11.40 -3.79 14.31
N HIS A 10 -10.74 -3.83 13.15
CA HIS A 10 -9.43 -4.50 13.04
C HIS A 10 -8.36 -3.78 13.84
N PHE A 11 -8.29 -2.45 13.79
CA PHE A 11 -7.30 -1.68 14.56
C PHE A 11 -7.49 -1.86 16.08
N GLU A 12 -8.74 -1.89 16.53
CA GLU A 12 -9.12 -2.04 17.93
C GLU A 12 -8.86 -3.45 18.46
N ASN A 13 -9.23 -4.48 17.69
CA ASN A 13 -9.24 -5.87 18.18
C ASN A 13 -7.99 -6.68 17.79
N TRP A 14 -7.19 -6.24 16.81
CA TRP A 14 -6.01 -7.00 16.39
C TRP A 14 -4.87 -6.92 17.43
N PRO A 15 -4.31 -8.06 17.89
CA PRO A 15 -3.31 -8.04 18.95
C PRO A 15 -2.10 -7.17 18.60
N LYS A 16 -1.71 -6.27 19.51
CA LYS A 16 -0.61 -5.30 19.30
C LYS A 16 0.75 -5.95 19.08
N LYS A 17 0.95 -7.19 19.55
CA LYS A 17 2.20 -7.96 19.37
C LYS A 17 2.44 -8.42 17.93
N TYR A 18 1.41 -8.43 17.08
CA TYR A 18 1.53 -8.87 15.69
C TYR A 18 1.54 -7.67 14.74
N PRO A 19 2.32 -7.73 13.65
CA PRO A 19 2.34 -6.68 12.63
C PRO A 19 0.95 -6.53 12.00
N LEU A 20 0.64 -5.31 11.57
CA LEU A 20 -0.55 -4.99 10.81
C LEU A 20 -0.13 -4.38 9.48
N CYS A 21 -0.17 -5.21 8.43
CA CYS A 21 0.11 -4.79 7.06
C CYS A 21 -1.20 -4.45 6.35
N VAL A 22 -1.27 -3.26 5.76
CA VAL A 22 -2.50 -2.71 5.18
C VAL A 22 -2.28 -2.37 3.71
N HIS A 23 -3.16 -2.88 2.86
CA HIS A 23 -3.29 -2.38 1.50
C HIS A 23 -4.15 -1.11 1.55
N ALA A 24 -3.54 0.04 1.27
CA ALA A 24 -4.20 1.33 1.20
C ALA A 24 -3.76 2.02 -0.10
N GLU A 25 -4.71 2.68 -0.77
CA GLU A 25 -4.46 3.47 -1.98
C GLU A 25 -4.97 4.90 -1.75
N GLY A 26 -4.18 5.89 -2.16
CA GLY A 26 -4.48 7.32 -2.04
C GLY A 26 -4.91 7.76 -0.64
N HIS A 27 -6.07 8.41 -0.52
CA HIS A 27 -6.59 8.94 0.75
C HIS A 27 -6.81 7.89 1.86
N VAL A 28 -6.92 6.60 1.50
CA VAL A 28 -7.01 5.52 2.50
C VAL A 28 -5.71 5.43 3.29
N THR A 29 -4.56 5.76 2.69
CA THR A 29 -3.25 5.79 3.37
C THR A 29 -3.26 6.79 4.52
N ALA A 30 -3.78 8.01 4.29
CA ALA A 30 -3.93 9.01 5.35
C ALA A 30 -4.85 8.49 6.48
N THR A 31 -5.94 7.82 6.12
CA THR A 31 -6.86 7.25 7.12
C THR A 31 -6.15 6.21 7.99
N VAL A 32 -5.36 5.32 7.38
CA VAL A 32 -4.59 4.29 8.09
C VAL A 32 -3.55 4.93 9.03
N VAL A 33 -2.85 5.98 8.60
CA VAL A 33 -1.89 6.72 9.43
C VAL A 33 -2.58 7.36 10.65
N VAL A 34 -3.75 8.00 10.45
CA VAL A 34 -4.53 8.58 11.56
C VAL A 34 -4.95 7.50 12.55
N LEU A 35 -5.36 6.32 12.09
CA LEU A 35 -5.70 5.20 12.98
C LEU A 35 -4.48 4.65 13.70
N ALA A 36 -3.33 4.52 13.03
CA ALA A 36 -2.08 4.09 13.65
C ALA A 36 -1.70 5.03 14.81
N SER A 37 -1.79 6.34 14.59
CA SER A 37 -1.60 7.36 15.62
C SER A 37 -2.61 7.21 16.76
N ARG A 38 -3.91 7.11 16.44
CA ARG A 38 -4.99 7.03 17.45
C ARG A 38 -4.86 5.81 18.37
N TYR A 39 -4.52 4.65 17.81
CA TYR A 39 -4.40 3.40 18.57
C TYR A 39 -2.98 3.17 19.12
N ASN A 40 -2.07 4.11 18.86
CA ASN A 40 -0.64 4.04 19.20
C ASN A 40 -0.06 2.66 18.87
N ARG A 41 -0.12 2.29 17.59
CA ARG A 41 0.38 1.00 17.12
C ARG A 41 1.19 1.14 15.83
N PRO A 42 2.19 0.28 15.62
CA PRO A 42 2.88 0.20 14.35
C PRO A 42 1.97 -0.31 13.24
N VAL A 43 2.17 0.22 12.03
CA VAL A 43 1.52 -0.24 10.79
C VAL A 43 2.53 -0.29 9.64
N HIS A 44 2.25 -1.18 8.68
CA HIS A 44 3.02 -1.30 7.44
C HIS A 44 2.11 -1.08 6.23
N ILE A 45 2.41 -0.09 5.39
CA ILE A 45 1.65 0.21 4.18
C ILE A 45 2.20 -0.60 3.01
N CYS A 46 1.38 -1.52 2.50
CA CYS A 46 1.79 -2.40 1.41
C CYS A 46 1.78 -1.68 0.06
N HIS A 47 2.76 -2.03 -0.80
CA HIS A 47 2.87 -1.68 -2.22
C HIS A 47 2.44 -0.24 -2.54
N VAL A 48 3.11 0.73 -1.91
CA VAL A 48 2.97 2.16 -2.20
C VAL A 48 3.34 2.44 -3.65
N ALA A 49 2.53 3.24 -4.33
CA ALA A 49 2.61 3.43 -5.76
C ALA A 49 2.49 4.89 -6.20
N ARG A 50 2.05 5.80 -5.32
CA ARG A 50 1.75 7.19 -5.68
C ARG A 50 2.55 8.20 -4.89
N LYS A 51 2.74 9.37 -5.50
CA LYS A 51 3.34 10.54 -4.85
C LYS A 51 2.60 10.92 -3.57
N GLU A 52 1.26 10.99 -3.63
CA GLU A 52 0.45 11.36 -2.47
C GLU A 52 0.66 10.41 -1.28
N GLU A 53 0.81 9.12 -1.55
CA GLU A 53 0.95 8.08 -0.52
C GLU A 53 2.32 8.19 0.17
N ILE A 54 3.40 8.32 -0.60
CA ILE A 54 4.76 8.40 -0.04
C ILE A 54 4.96 9.72 0.73
N GLU A 55 4.34 10.82 0.30
CA GLU A 55 4.36 12.09 1.02
C GLU A 55 3.61 11.99 2.36
N ILE A 56 2.46 11.31 2.40
CA ILE A 56 1.74 11.03 3.66
C ILE A 56 2.61 10.20 4.61
N ILE A 57 3.27 9.15 4.11
CA ILE A 57 4.12 8.28 4.92
C ILE A 57 5.35 9.03 5.44
N ARG A 58 5.99 9.85 4.60
CA ARG A 58 7.11 10.71 5.01
C ARG A 58 6.70 11.62 6.16
N ALA A 59 5.59 12.35 6.02
CA ALA A 59 5.09 13.23 7.07
C ALA A 59 4.75 12.45 8.37
N ALA A 60 4.21 11.25 8.25
CA ALA A 60 3.96 10.37 9.39
C ALA A 60 5.25 9.99 10.13
N LYS A 61 6.29 9.59 9.39
CA LYS A 61 7.62 9.27 9.97
C LYS A 61 8.27 10.49 10.63
N GLU A 62 8.22 11.65 9.96
CA GLU A 62 8.76 12.92 10.48
C GLU A 62 8.07 13.35 11.79
N SER A 63 6.78 13.04 11.94
CA SER A 63 6.04 13.28 13.19
C SER A 63 6.26 12.22 14.29
N GLY A 64 7.16 11.25 14.05
CA GLY A 64 7.53 10.20 15.00
C GLY A 64 6.56 9.02 15.07
N LEU A 65 5.62 8.91 14.11
CA LEU A 65 4.74 7.74 14.05
C LEU A 65 5.50 6.52 13.54
N ASN A 66 5.22 5.36 14.15
CA ASN A 66 5.80 4.09 13.74
C ASN A 66 5.06 3.52 12.52
N VAL A 67 5.31 4.12 11.36
CA VAL A 67 4.77 3.71 10.06
C VAL A 67 5.92 3.23 9.20
N THR A 68 5.76 2.06 8.58
CA THR A 68 6.69 1.56 7.56
C THR A 68 5.96 1.35 6.24
N CYS A 69 6.67 1.25 5.14
CA CYS A 69 6.08 0.95 3.84
C CYS A 69 6.98 0.08 2.95
N GLU A 70 6.34 -0.55 1.97
CA GLU A 70 7.02 -1.26 0.89
C GLU A 70 6.62 -0.70 -0.47
N VAL A 71 7.54 -0.75 -1.43
CA VAL A 71 7.27 -0.44 -2.83
C VAL A 71 7.53 -1.68 -3.68
N SER A 72 6.64 -1.92 -4.66
CA SER A 72 6.85 -2.99 -5.63
C SER A 72 7.71 -2.53 -6.80
N PRO A 73 8.63 -3.38 -7.34
CA PRO A 73 9.52 -2.97 -8.44
C PRO A 73 8.81 -2.39 -9.66
N HIS A 74 7.63 -2.88 -10.03
CA HIS A 74 6.91 -2.34 -11.19
C HIS A 74 6.45 -0.89 -10.99
N HIS A 75 6.27 -0.40 -9.76
CA HIS A 75 5.98 1.02 -9.53
C HIS A 75 7.23 1.91 -9.59
N LEU A 76 8.44 1.32 -9.46
CA LEU A 76 9.72 2.02 -9.62
C LEU A 76 10.21 2.06 -11.07
N PHE A 77 9.83 1.07 -11.88
CA PHE A 77 10.39 0.87 -13.22
C PHE A 77 9.38 0.96 -14.37
N LEU A 78 8.07 0.96 -14.09
CA LEU A 78 7.02 1.09 -15.10
C LEU A 78 6.07 2.24 -14.76
N THR A 79 5.56 2.91 -15.79
CA THR A 79 4.53 3.94 -15.67
C THR A 79 3.30 3.58 -16.51
N GLN A 80 2.26 4.42 -16.46
CA GLN A 80 1.11 4.30 -17.36
C GLN A 80 1.51 4.32 -18.84
N ASP A 81 2.60 4.96 -19.21
CA ASP A 81 3.07 5.04 -20.61
C ASP A 81 3.51 3.66 -21.14
N ASP A 82 3.99 2.79 -20.25
CA ASP A 82 4.36 1.42 -20.60
C ASP A 82 3.15 0.53 -20.90
N SER A 83 1.94 0.91 -20.48
CA SER A 83 0.74 0.10 -20.67
C SER A 83 0.42 -0.16 -22.14
N VAL A 84 0.71 0.80 -23.02
CA VAL A 84 0.54 0.66 -24.48
C VAL A 84 1.48 -0.41 -25.04
N ARG A 85 2.73 -0.42 -24.58
CA ARG A 85 3.76 -1.38 -25.01
C ARG A 85 3.54 -2.79 -24.45
N ILE A 86 3.11 -2.88 -23.19
CA ILE A 86 2.92 -4.15 -22.46
C ILE A 86 1.58 -4.81 -22.83
N GLY A 87 0.58 -3.99 -23.18
CA GLY A 87 -0.79 -4.41 -23.47
C GLY A 87 -1.65 -4.44 -22.21
N ALA A 88 -2.89 -3.96 -22.32
CA ALA A 88 -3.81 -3.71 -21.21
C ALA A 88 -4.01 -4.89 -20.24
N ALA A 89 -4.06 -6.13 -20.75
CA ALA A 89 -4.23 -7.32 -19.93
C ALA A 89 -3.00 -7.65 -19.08
N ARG A 90 -1.79 -7.37 -19.59
CA ARG A 90 -0.53 -7.66 -18.91
C ARG A 90 -0.12 -6.54 -17.95
N SER A 91 -0.57 -5.31 -18.19
CA SER A 91 -0.38 -4.17 -17.28
C SER A 91 -1.43 -4.09 -16.16
N GLU A 92 -2.34 -5.05 -16.05
CA GLU A 92 -3.44 -5.03 -15.09
C GLU A 92 -2.99 -5.41 -13.66
N VAL A 93 -2.56 -4.41 -12.89
CA VAL A 93 -2.12 -4.53 -11.50
C VAL A 93 -2.93 -3.62 -10.56
N ARG A 94 -2.86 -3.91 -9.25
CA ARG A 94 -3.35 -3.04 -8.17
C ARG A 94 -2.22 -2.87 -7.15
N PRO A 95 -1.87 -1.65 -6.68
CA PRO A 95 -2.29 -0.38 -7.25
C PRO A 95 -1.93 -0.29 -8.73
N ILE A 96 -2.73 0.41 -9.52
CA ILE A 96 -2.44 0.60 -10.96
C ILE A 96 -1.09 1.31 -11.13
N LEU A 97 -0.46 1.14 -12.30
CA LEU A 97 0.76 1.87 -12.62
C LEU A 97 0.51 3.39 -12.47
N GLY A 98 1.47 4.07 -11.86
CA GLY A 98 1.44 5.51 -11.63
C GLY A 98 1.87 6.29 -12.86
N THR A 99 1.76 7.62 -12.79
CA THR A 99 2.33 8.50 -13.80
C THR A 99 3.86 8.58 -13.65
N PRO A 100 4.60 9.16 -14.61
CA PRO A 100 6.03 9.43 -14.43
C PRO A 100 6.33 10.27 -13.18
N GLU A 101 5.44 11.20 -12.81
CA GLU A 101 5.57 12.00 -11.59
C GLU A 101 5.44 11.15 -10.32
N ASP A 102 4.51 10.17 -10.30
CA ASP A 102 4.42 9.22 -9.20
C ASP A 102 5.70 8.39 -9.07
N GLN A 103 6.22 7.88 -10.19
CA GLN A 103 7.45 7.10 -10.20
C GLN A 103 8.64 7.93 -9.69
N GLN A 104 8.80 9.17 -10.18
CA GLN A 104 9.88 10.05 -9.75
C GLN A 104 9.77 10.35 -8.25
N ALA A 105 8.56 10.59 -7.73
CA ALA A 105 8.37 10.81 -6.30
C ALA A 105 8.80 9.62 -5.44
N LEU A 106 8.60 8.38 -5.91
CA LEU A 106 9.09 7.19 -5.22
C LEU A 106 10.62 7.13 -5.21
N TRP A 107 11.27 7.48 -6.32
CA TRP A 107 12.74 7.56 -6.40
C TRP A 107 13.32 8.65 -5.50
N ASP A 108 12.67 9.82 -5.47
CA ASP A 108 13.11 10.97 -4.67
C ASP A 108 12.97 10.72 -3.15
N ASN A 109 12.14 9.75 -2.75
CA ASN A 109 11.87 9.40 -1.35
C ASN A 109 12.38 7.98 -1.01
N MET A 110 13.50 7.55 -1.63
CA MET A 110 14.05 6.21 -1.42
C MET A 110 14.44 5.92 0.04
N ASP A 111 14.88 6.95 0.76
CA ASP A 111 15.19 6.92 2.19
C ASP A 111 13.95 6.67 3.08
N ILE A 112 12.76 6.96 2.56
CA ILE A 112 11.47 6.72 3.23
C ILE A 112 10.99 5.28 3.01
N ILE A 113 11.47 4.57 1.98
CA ILE A 113 11.02 3.21 1.65
C ILE A 113 11.77 2.18 2.50
N ASP A 114 11.06 1.41 3.32
CA ASP A 114 11.69 0.45 4.24
C ASP A 114 12.05 -0.88 3.57
N CYS A 115 11.27 -1.31 2.57
CA CYS A 115 11.53 -2.55 1.86
C CYS A 115 10.98 -2.58 0.43
N PHE A 116 11.53 -3.49 -0.35
CA PHE A 116 10.99 -3.86 -1.66
C PHE A 116 10.29 -5.20 -1.57
N ALA A 117 9.06 -5.28 -2.08
CA ALA A 117 8.29 -6.51 -2.10
C ALA A 117 7.69 -6.77 -3.48
N SER A 118 7.90 -7.98 -4.00
CA SER A 118 7.28 -8.38 -5.26
C SER A 118 5.79 -8.66 -5.05
N LYS A 119 4.90 -7.81 -5.54
CA LYS A 119 3.47 -8.17 -5.62
C LYS A 119 3.25 -9.18 -6.75
N LYS A 120 3.11 -10.45 -6.39
CA LYS A 120 2.66 -11.51 -7.33
C LYS A 120 1.14 -11.51 -7.40
N LYS A 121 0.55 -10.94 -8.46
CA LYS A 121 -0.81 -11.30 -8.87
C LYS A 121 -0.72 -12.69 -9.52
N MET A 122 -0.96 -13.75 -8.76
CA MET A 122 -1.03 -15.09 -9.35
C MET A 122 -2.22 -15.15 -10.31
N ALA A 123 -1.94 -15.18 -11.61
CA ALA A 123 -2.93 -15.52 -12.61
C ALA A 123 -3.30 -17.02 -12.45
N ARG A 124 -4.40 -17.27 -11.73
CA ARG A 124 -5.07 -18.57 -11.49
C ARG A 124 -4.20 -19.69 -10.88
N ASN A 125 -4.75 -20.29 -9.81
CA ASN A 125 -4.34 -21.54 -9.18
C ASN A 125 -2.94 -21.54 -8.54
N HIS A 126 -2.80 -20.93 -7.36
CA HIS A 126 -2.22 -21.54 -6.15
C HIS A 126 -2.33 -20.55 -4.99
N LEU A 127 -2.85 -21.02 -3.87
CA LEU A 127 -3.03 -20.24 -2.65
C LEU A 127 -1.72 -20.34 -1.86
N LEU A 128 -1.02 -19.23 -1.58
CA LEU A 128 -0.08 -19.07 -0.45
C LEU A 128 0.55 -17.67 -0.47
N VAL A 129 -0.09 -16.74 0.25
CA VAL A 129 0.44 -15.82 1.27
C VAL A 129 -0.81 -15.06 1.72
N THR A 130 -1.25 -15.29 2.95
CA THR A 130 -2.36 -14.59 3.59
C THR A 130 -1.97 -13.13 3.82
N GLN A 131 -2.09 -12.29 2.80
CA GLN A 131 -2.40 -10.88 3.02
C GLN A 131 -3.83 -10.80 3.55
N VAL A 132 -4.05 -9.97 4.58
CA VAL A 132 -5.37 -9.59 5.10
C VAL A 132 -6.21 -8.83 4.04
N SER A 133 -5.70 -8.68 2.80
CA SER A 133 -6.40 -8.08 1.66
C SER A 133 -7.61 -8.90 1.16
N ARG A 134 -7.69 -10.21 1.46
CA ARG A 134 -8.85 -11.03 1.03
C ARG A 134 -10.17 -10.67 1.70
N GLN A 135 -10.19 -9.89 2.78
CA GLN A 135 -11.45 -9.42 3.38
C GLN A 135 -12.01 -8.12 2.76
N PHE A 136 -11.25 -7.42 1.92
CA PHE A 136 -11.71 -6.18 1.28
C PHE A 136 -12.26 -6.38 -0.15
N PHE A 137 -11.87 -7.43 -0.86
CA PHE A 137 -12.20 -7.63 -2.29
C PHE A 137 -13.48 -8.45 -2.58
N HIS A 138 -14.39 -8.62 -1.62
CA HIS A 138 -15.64 -9.38 -1.85
C HIS A 138 -16.93 -8.54 -1.79
N PHE A 139 -16.84 -7.23 -2.05
CA PHE A 139 -18.02 -6.37 -2.21
C PHE A 139 -17.86 -5.46 -3.43
N SER A 140 -18.21 -6.00 -4.59
CA SER A 140 -18.80 -5.30 -5.74
C SER A 140 -19.55 -6.36 -6.56
#